data_AF-A0A2E4S9P9-F1
#
_entry.id   AF-A0A2E4S9P9-F1
#
_cell.length_a   1.000
_cell.length_b   1.000
_cell.length_c   1.000
_cell.angle_alpha   90.00
_cell.angle_beta   90.00
_cell.angle_gamma   90.00
#
_symmetry.space_group_name_H-M   'P 1'
#
loop_
_entity.id
_entity.type
_entity.pdbx_description
1 polymer ?
#
loop_
_entity_poly.entity_id
_entity_poly.type
_entity_poly.pdbx_seq_one_letter_code
_entity_poly.pdbx_strand_id
1 'polypeptide(L)' 'TALILGVQLFLAGFIGEMISRSSPKRNIYQIRDKVNINE' A
#
# COMPACT_ATOMS: atom_id res chain seq x y z
N THR A 1 -3.08 26.22 -18.76
CA THR A 1 -2.99 24.76 -18.96
C THR A 1 -2.02 24.09 -17.99
N ALA A 2 -0.82 24.65 -17.75
CA ALA A 2 0.17 24.10 -16.81
C ALA A 2 -0.36 23.86 -15.38
N LEU A 3 -1.21 24.74 -14.84
CA LEU A 3 -1.84 24.56 -13.52
C LEU A 3 -2.70 23.30 -13.44
N ILE A 4 -3.49 23.03 -14.49
CA ILE A 4 -4.38 21.87 -14.56
C ILE A 4 -3.55 20.58 -14.58
N LEU A 5 -2.48 20.55 -15.38
CA LEU A 5 -1.56 19.42 -15.42
C LEU A 5 -0.86 19.20 -14.08
N GLY A 6 -0.45 20.28 -13.39
CA GLY A 6 0.16 20.19 -12.06
C GLY A 6 -0.77 19.56 -11.01
N VAL A 7 -2.03 20.01 -10.97
CA VAL A 7 -3.03 19.44 -10.04
C VAL A 7 -3.33 17.97 -10.38
N GLN A 8 -3.42 17.62 -11.67
CA GLN A 8 -3.64 16.24 -12.10
C GLN A 8 -2.50 15.31 -11.69
N LEU A 9 -1.24 15.73 -11.87
CA LEU A 9 -0.07 14.94 -11.46
C LEU A 9 0.02 14.77 -9.94
N PHE A 10 -0.28 15.84 -9.19
CA PHE A 10 -0.36 15.78 -7.74
C PHE A 10 -1.45 14.81 -7.25
N LEU A 11 -2.67 14.91 -7.81
CA LEU A 11 -3.80 14.08 -7.42
C LEU A 11 -3.58 12.61 -7.82
N ALA A 12 -2.99 12.36 -8.98
CA ALA A 12 -2.63 11.01 -9.43
C ALA A 12 -1.64 10.34 -8.45
N GLY A 13 -0.60 11.07 -8.02
CA GLY A 13 0.35 10.58 -7.00
C GLY A 13 -0.34 10.30 -5.66
N PHE A 14 -1.21 11.20 -5.22
CA PHE A 14 -1.98 11.05 -3.97
C PHE A 14 -2.89 9.80 -3.99
N ILE A 15 -3.61 9.58 -5.10
CA ILE A 15 -4.48 8.40 -5.28
C ILE A 15 -3.65 7.11 -5.33
N GLY A 16 -2.49 7.13 -6.01
CA GLY A 16 -1.59 5.98 -6.07
C GLY A 16 -1.15 5.50 -4.68
N GLU A 17 -0.79 6.43 -3.79
CA GLU A 17 -0.42 6.09 -2.40
C GLU A 17 -1.60 5.50 -1.61
N MET A 18 -2.81 6.06 -1.76
CA MET A 18 -4.01 5.50 -1.12
C MET A 18 -4.29 4.06 -1.58
N ILE A 19 -4.17 3.78 -2.88
CA ILE A 19 -4.37 2.43 -3.42
C ILE A 19 -3.32 1.46 -2.87
N SER A 20 -2.04 1.87 -2.85
CA SER A 20 -0.95 1.07 -2.28
C SER A 20 -1.22 0.68 -0.82
N ARG A 21 -1.69 1.65 -0.02
CA ARG A 21 -2.04 1.45 1.40
C ARG A 21 -3.27 0.59 1.63
N SER A 22 -4.17 0.52 0.66
CA SER A 22 -5.41 -0.27 0.70
C SER A 22 -5.18 -1.75 0.40
N SER A 23 -3.93 -2.20 0.17
CA SER A 23 -3.65 -3.60 -0.14
C SER A 23 -4.18 -4.55 0.95
N PRO A 24 -5.10 -5.48 0.60
CA PRO A 24 -5.64 -6.45 1.55
C PRO A 24 -4.57 -7.43 2.05
N LYS A 25 -3.41 -7.49 1.37
CA LYS A 25 -2.29 -8.39 1.69
C LYS A 25 -1.25 -7.76 2.63
N ARG A 26 -1.44 -6.51 3.09
CA ARG A 26 -0.45 -5.79 3.92
C ARG A 26 -0.07 -6.51 5.22
N ASN A 27 -1.00 -7.28 5.79
CA ASN A 27 -0.76 -8.03 7.04
C ASN A 27 -0.42 -9.52 6.81
N ILE A 28 -0.13 -9.92 5.57
CA ILE A 28 0.34 -11.29 5.29
C ILE A 28 1.85 -11.30 5.47
N TYR A 29 2.31 -12.01 6.50
CA TYR A 29 3.72 -12.20 6.80
C TYR A 29 4.10 -13.67 6.62
N GLN A 30 5.37 -13.91 6.29
CA GLN A 30 5.92 -15.25 6.29
C GLN A 30 6.37 -15.59 7.72
N ILE A 31 5.82 -16.68 8.25
CA ILE A 31 6.24 -17.21 9.55
C ILE A 31 7.57 -17.94 9.32
N ARG A 32 8.65 -17.47 9.96
CA ARG A 32 9.98 -18.09 9.84
C ARG A 32 10.07 -19.37 10.68
N ASP A 33 9.78 -19.27 11.97
CA ASP A 33 9.83 -20.38 12.91
C ASP A 33 8.59 -20.35 13.81
N LYS A 34 8.08 -21.52 14.19
CA LYS A 34 7.01 -21.66 15.17
C LYS A 34 7.57 -22.44 16.36
N VAL A 35 7.57 -21.83 17.54
CA VAL A 35 8.13 -22.44 18.76
C VAL A 35 6.98 -22.72 19.72
N ASN A 36 7.00 -23.87 20.39
CA ASN A 36 6.02 -24.26 21.44
C ASN A 36 4.57 -24.34 20.94
N ILE A 37 4.35 -24.70 19.67
CA ILE A 37 3.05 -25.21 19.22
C ILE A 37 3.02 -26.70 19.59
N ASN A 38 2.42 -27.00 20.73
CA ASN A 38 1.95 -28.35 21.00
C ASN A 38 0.67 -28.56 20.20
N GLU A 39 0.59 -29.69 19.49
CA GLU A 39 -0.53 -30.07 18.63
C GLU A 39 -1.87 -30.14 19.38
#